data_AF-A0A0L8GW37-F1
#
_entry.id   AF-A0A0L8GW37-F1
#
_cell.length_a   1.000
_cell.length_b   1.000
_cell.length_c   1.000
_cell.angle_alpha   90.00
_cell.angle_beta   90.00
_cell.angle_gamma   90.00
#
_symmetry.space_group_name_H-M   'P 1'
#
loop_
_entity.id
_entity.type
_entity.pdbx_description
1 polymer ?
#
loop_
_entity_poly.entity_id
_entity_poly.type
_entity_poly.pdbx_seq_one_letter_code
_entity_poly.pdbx_strand_id
1 'polypeptide(L)' 'MFFLPPYSPFLNPIENIFSVWKHSVIQGEAKNEPELYQLISEKFDEITPEHYDSFYQKMLRCVDLSEQAEIILSLFFAYA' A
#
# COMPACT_ATOMS: atom_id res chain seq x y z
N MET A 1 15.30 -8.89 -11.00
CA MET A 1 13.96 -8.71 -11.61
C MET A 1 12.94 -9.27 -10.62
N PHE A 2 12.08 -8.43 -10.06
CA PHE A 2 11.07 -8.83 -9.08
C PHE A 2 9.85 -9.38 -9.84
N PHE A 3 9.43 -10.61 -9.54
CA PHE A 3 8.23 -11.20 -10.15
C PHE A 3 7.02 -10.85 -9.29
N LEU A 4 6.06 -10.12 -9.85
CA LEU A 4 4.78 -9.83 -9.20
C LEU A 4 3.73 -10.79 -9.76
N PRO A 5 3.08 -11.61 -8.91
CA PRO A 5 2.02 -12.47 -9.36
C PRO A 5 0.79 -11.64 -9.78
N PRO A 6 0.01 -12.12 -10.77
CA PRO A 6 -1.19 -11.42 -11.22
C PRO A 6 -2.21 -11.30 -10.07
N TYR A 7 -2.96 -10.19 -10.06
CA TYR A 7 -4.05 -9.90 -9.11
C TYR A 7 -3.65 -9.88 -7.61
N SER A 8 -2.37 -9.70 -7.29
CA SER A 8 -1.91 -9.63 -5.90
C SER A 8 -1.34 -8.25 -5.53
N PRO A 9 -2.17 -7.18 -5.54
CA PRO A 9 -1.69 -5.82 -5.25
C PRO A 9 -1.12 -5.68 -3.83
N PHE A 10 -1.52 -6.55 -2.89
CA PHE A 10 -0.96 -6.60 -1.54
C PHE A 10 0.53 -7.00 -1.51
N LEU A 11 1.03 -7.67 -2.55
CA LEU A 11 2.45 -7.99 -2.77
C LEU A 11 3.19 -6.87 -3.51
N ASN A 12 2.52 -5.77 -3.85
CA ASN A 12 3.16 -4.62 -4.47
C ASN A 12 3.27 -3.48 -3.45
N PRO A 13 4.45 -3.24 -2.85
CA PRO A 13 4.65 -2.14 -1.90
C PRO A 13 4.28 -0.77 -2.47
N ILE A 14 4.39 -0.58 -3.79
CA ILE A 14 4.02 0.68 -4.45
C ILE A 14 2.51 0.93 -4.34
N GLU A 15 1.68 -0.11 -4.53
CA GLU A 15 0.22 -0.01 -4.38
C GLU A 15 -0.19 0.30 -2.93
N ASN A 16 0.55 -0.26 -1.97
CA ASN A 16 0.33 0.04 -0.55
C ASN A 16 0.66 1.51 -0.24
N ILE A 17 1.76 2.04 -0.78
CA ILE A 17 2.13 3.46 -0.65
C ILE A 17 1.08 4.37 -1.29
N PHE A 18 0.63 4.05 -2.51
CA PHE A 18 -0.43 4.82 -3.16
C PHE A 18 -1.75 4.78 -2.39
N SER A 19 -2.05 3.67 -1.71
CA SER A 19 -3.24 3.57 -0.86
C SER A 19 -3.17 4.50 0.35
N VAL A 20 -2.01 4.58 1.03
CA VAL A 20 -1.80 5.53 2.14
C VAL A 20 -1.86 6.97 1.63
N TRP A 21 -1.13 7.27 0.55
CA TRP A 21 -1.08 8.61 -0.02
C TRP A 21 -2.47 9.11 -0.43
N LYS A 22 -3.24 8.27 -1.13
CA LYS A 22 -4.63 8.57 -1.49
C LYS A 22 -5.48 8.85 -0.26
N HIS A 23 -5.34 8.07 0.81
CA HIS A 23 -6.08 8.30 2.05
C HIS A 23 -5.74 9.67 2.65
N SER A 24 -4.46 10.03 2.73
CA SER A 24 -4.01 11.33 3.24
C SER A 24 -4.49 12.50 2.38
N VAL A 25 -4.52 12.35 1.05
CA VAL A 25 -5.05 13.38 0.14
C VAL A 25 -6.56 13.55 0.33
N ILE A 26 -7.33 12.45 0.49
CA ILE A 26 -8.78 12.51 0.74
C ILE A 26 -9.07 13.23 2.07
N GLN A 27 -8.27 12.98 3.11
CA GLN A 27 -8.40 13.67 4.40
C GLN A 27 -8.10 15.18 4.32
N GLY A 28 -7.44 15.64 3.26
CA GLY A 28 -7.19 17.07 3.02
C GLY A 28 -8.42 17.85 2.56
N GLU A 29 -9.54 17.18 2.23
CA GLU A 29 -10.83 17.79 1.87
C GLU A 29 -10.76 18.90 0.81
N ALA A 30 -9.97 18.69 -0.26
CA ALA A 30 -9.83 19.63 -1.37
C ALA A 30 -11.19 20.03 -1.96
N LYS A 31 -11.43 21.34 -2.15
CA LYS A 31 -12.71 21.86 -2.68
C LYS A 31 -12.62 22.25 -4.15
N ASN A 32 -11.41 22.34 -4.68
CA ASN A 32 -11.14 22.66 -6.07
C ASN A 32 -9.89 21.94 -6.57
N GLU A 33 -9.73 21.92 -7.89
CA GLU A 33 -8.64 21.22 -8.58
C GLU A 33 -7.24 21.74 -8.18
N PRO A 34 -6.99 23.06 -8.06
CA PRO A 34 -5.70 23.56 -7.58
C PRO A 34 -5.33 23.09 -6.17
N GLU A 35 -6.28 23.13 -5.23
CA GLU A 35 -6.08 22.60 -3.87
C GLU A 35 -5.78 21.11 -3.87
N LEU A 36 -6.42 20.34 -4.76
CA LEU A 36 -6.16 18.92 -4.88
C LEU A 36 -4.72 18.65 -5.35
N TYR A 37 -4.24 19.38 -6.36
CA TYR A 37 -2.86 19.22 -6.84
C TYR A 37 -1.83 19.60 -5.78
N GLN A 38 -2.10 20.67 -5.01
CA GLN A 38 -1.25 21.06 -3.90
C GLN A 38 -1.20 19.96 -2.83
N LEU A 39 -2.36 19.44 -2.41
CA LEU A 39 -2.44 18.35 -1.44
C LEU A 39 -1.76 17.07 -1.91
N ILE A 40 -1.90 16.72 -3.19
CA ILE A 40 -1.19 15.57 -3.77
C ILE A 40 0.32 15.72 -3.55
N SER A 41 0.89 16.90 -3.83
CA SER A 41 2.32 17.16 -3.63
C SER A 41 2.69 17.13 -2.15
N GLU A 42 1.99 17.89 -1.30
CA GLU A 42 2.32 18.03 0.13
C GLU A 42 2.21 16.71 0.89
N LYS A 43 1.16 15.92 0.60
CA LYS A 43 0.92 14.63 1.27
C LYS A 43 1.88 13.54 0.81
N PHE A 44 2.58 13.72 -0.30
CA PHE A 44 3.63 12.79 -0.71
C PHE A 44 4.85 12.90 0.20
N ASP A 45 5.21 14.12 0.62
CA ASP A 45 6.35 14.38 1.50
C ASP A 45 6.13 13.87 2.94
N GLU A 46 4.87 13.63 3.34
CA GLU A 46 4.53 13.02 4.63
C GLU A 46 4.82 11.51 4.67
N ILE A 47 5.10 10.87 3.52
CA ILE A 47 5.40 9.43 3.46
C ILE A 47 6.84 9.21 3.93
N THR A 48 6.96 8.72 5.16
CA THR A 48 8.27 8.51 5.80
C THR A 48 8.89 7.15 5.47
N PRO A 49 10.21 6.99 5.72
CA PRO A 49 10.91 5.72 5.61
C PRO A 49 10.28 4.51 6.25
N GLU A 50 9.71 4.71 7.42
CA GLU A 50 9.12 3.65 8.22
C GLU A 50 7.90 3.02 7.50
N HIS A 51 7.20 3.80 6.66
CA HIS A 51 6.07 3.31 5.88
C HIS A 51 6.52 2.30 4.81
N TYR A 52 7.55 2.62 4.02
CA TYR A 52 7.99 1.70 2.97
C TYR A 52 8.65 0.44 3.53
N ASP A 53 9.38 0.54 4.64
CA ASP A 53 9.98 -0.62 5.29
C ASP A 53 8.91 -1.58 5.82
N SER A 54 7.86 -1.05 6.45
CA SER A 54 6.72 -1.84 6.91
C SER A 54 6.02 -2.59 5.77
N PHE A 55 5.78 -1.93 4.63
CA PHE A 55 5.17 -2.57 3.47
C PHE A 55 6.08 -3.62 2.83
N TYR A 56 7.39 -3.38 2.81
CA TYR A 56 8.36 -4.35 2.33
C TYR A 56 8.39 -5.60 3.21
N GLN A 57 8.42 -5.43 4.54
CA GLN A 57 8.35 -6.55 5.49
C GLN A 57 7.05 -7.33 5.38
N LYS A 58 5.91 -6.64 5.20
CA LYS A 58 4.61 -7.29 4.97
C LYS A 58 4.63 -8.13 3.69
N MET A 59 5.21 -7.61 2.61
CA MET A 59 5.35 -8.34 1.35
C MET A 59 6.21 -9.60 1.53
N LEU A 60 7.38 -9.49 2.16
CA LEU A 60 8.25 -10.64 2.45
C LEU A 60 7.51 -11.71 3.24
N ARG A 61 6.82 -11.32 4.31
CA ARG A 61 6.00 -12.25 5.11
C ARG A 61 4.94 -12.94 4.26
N CYS A 62 4.26 -12.22 3.37
CA CYS A 62 3.28 -12.82 2.48
C CYS A 62 3.94 -13.80 1.50
N VAL A 63 5.16 -13.54 1.01
CA VAL A 63 5.90 -14.51 0.17
C VAL A 63 6.24 -15.77 0.97
N ASP A 64 6.75 -15.64 2.19
CA ASP A 64 7.10 -16.77 3.06
C ASP A 64 5.87 -17.65 3.39
N LEU A 65 4.71 -17.02 3.63
CA LEU A 65 3.45 -17.73 3.85
C LEU A 65 2.91 -18.39 2.57
N SER A 66 3.20 -17.81 1.39
CA SER A 66 2.82 -18.37 0.09
C SER A 66 3.52 -19.71 -0.15
N GLU A 67 4.80 -19.76 0.19
CA GLU A 67 5.64 -20.95 0.07
C GLU A 67 5.15 -22.08 0.99
N GLN A 68 4.63 -21.72 2.17
CA GLN A 68 4.07 -22.67 3.14
C GLN A 68 2.62 -23.12 2.83
N ALA A 69 2.03 -22.66 1.71
CA ALA A 69 0.65 -22.95 1.31
C ALA A 69 -0.44 -22.50 2.31
N GLU A 70 -0.14 -21.58 3.24
CA GLU A 70 -1.07 -21.10 4.27
C GLU A 70 -2.00 -19.96 3.80
N ILE A 71 -1.89 -19.53 2.54
CA ILE A 71 -2.50 -18.29 2.05
C ILE A 71 -4.01 -18.38 1.78
N ILE A 72 -4.57 -19.58 1.57
CA ILE A 72 -5.98 -19.69 1.21
C ILE A 72 -6.91 -19.38 2.42
N LEU A 73 -6.45 -19.54 3.66
CA LEU A 73 -7.26 -19.29 4.85
C LEU A 73 -7.01 -17.93 5.51
N SER A 74 -5.76 -17.45 5.52
CA SER A 74 -5.39 -16.21 6.24
C SER A 74 -5.87 -14.93 5.54
N LEU A 75 -5.99 -14.92 4.21
CA LEU A 75 -6.55 -13.77 3.46
C LEU A 75 -8.06 -13.60 3.65
N PHE A 76 -8.80 -14.68 3.92
CA PHE A 76 -10.26 -14.62 4.15
C PHE A 76 -10.61 -14.01 5.51
N PHE A 77 -9.77 -14.18 6.53
CA PHE A 77 -10.00 -13.63 7.87
C PHE A 77 -9.41 -12.23 8.10
N ALA A 78 -8.43 -11.80 7.30
CA ALA A 78 -7.86 -10.46 7.42
C ALA A 78 -8.69 -9.35 6.74
N TYR A 79 -9.69 -9.74 5.93
CA TYR A 79 -10.60 -8.84 5.20
C TYR A 79 -12.09 -9.08 5.52
N ALA A 80 -12.40 -9.84 6.58
CA ALA A 80 -13.75 -10.01 7.14
C ALA A 80 -13.86 -9.29 8.49
#